data_AF-A0A182I7E8-F1
#
_entry.id   AF-A0A182I7E8-F1
#
_cell.length_a   1.000
_cell.length_b   1.000
_cell.length_c   1.000
_cell.angle_alpha   90.00
_cell.angle_beta   90.00
_cell.angle_gamma   90.00
#
_symmetry.space_group_name_H-M   'P 1'
#
loop_
_entity.id
_entity.type
_entity.pdbx_description
1 polymer ?
#
loop_
_entity_poly.entity_id
_entity_poly.type
_entity_poly.pdbx_seq_one_letter_code
_entity_poly.pdbx_strand_id
1 'polypeptide(L)'
;MDVTGYVYEVQVLKALVLGEEERGQSQYQVMCFVTKFQKGDFITADAMVKLRQKNPSTIRTPEEDRGKENYTMTGWVLLDRATPISRHVAPFCVEAQEATYVREADLRAWAELP
;
A
#
# COMPACT_ATOMS: atom_id res chain seq x y z
N MET A 1 -12.26 15.11 18.00
CA MET A 1 -11.22 15.85 17.27
C MET A 1 -9.94 15.04 17.44
N ASP A 2 -9.68 14.08 16.55
CA ASP A 2 -8.40 13.38 16.52
C ASP A 2 -7.43 14.18 15.65
N VAL A 3 -6.56 14.95 16.31
CA VAL A 3 -5.47 15.71 15.69
C VAL A 3 -4.16 15.00 16.00
N THR A 4 -3.97 13.82 15.41
CA THR A 4 -2.66 13.17 15.31
C THR A 4 -2.51 12.64 13.90
N GLY A 5 -2.12 13.53 12.99
CA GLY A 5 -1.81 13.18 11.61
C GLY A 5 -0.39 12.62 11.51
N TYR A 6 -0.25 11.31 11.51
CA TYR A 6 0.89 10.65 10.86
C TYR A 6 0.35 10.02 9.58
N VAL A 7 0.34 10.82 8.51
CA VAL A 7 0.05 10.35 7.16
C VAL A 7 1.41 10.05 6.52
N TYR A 8 2.10 9.03 7.04
CA TYR A 8 3.05 8.34 6.17
C TYR A 8 2.19 7.78 5.06
N GLU A 9 2.31 8.37 3.88
CA GLU A 9 1.60 7.89 2.72
C GLU A 9 2.15 6.48 2.46
N VAL A 10 1.40 5.47 2.90
CA VAL A 10 1.75 4.06 2.85
C VAL A 10 0.79 3.42 1.87
N GLN A 11 1.34 2.76 0.87
CA GLN A 11 0.58 1.92 -0.04
C GLN A 11 0.72 0.46 0.39
N VAL A 12 -0.37 -0.28 0.36
CA VAL A 12 -0.34 -1.72 0.60
C VAL A 12 -0.99 -2.42 -0.58
N LEU A 13 -0.21 -3.25 -1.28
CA LEU A 13 -0.70 -4.17 -2.29
C LEU A 13 -0.89 -5.54 -1.63
N LYS A 14 -2.14 -6.00 -1.53
CA LYS A 14 -2.48 -7.36 -1.04
C LYS A 14 -2.71 -8.27 -2.26
N ALA A 15 -1.91 -9.33 -2.37
CA ALA A 15 -2.04 -10.33 -3.40
C ALA A 15 -2.54 -11.64 -2.78
N LEU A 16 -3.49 -12.29 -3.45
CA LEU A 16 -3.94 -13.65 -3.13
C LEU A 16 -3.48 -14.55 -4.26
N VAL A 17 -2.60 -15.50 -3.94
CA VAL A 17 -2.05 -16.48 -4.86
C VAL A 17 -2.74 -17.81 -4.58
N LEU A 18 -3.41 -18.38 -5.57
CA LEU A 18 -4.05 -19.69 -5.43
C LEU A 18 -2.99 -20.79 -5.42
N GLY A 19 -3.13 -21.76 -4.53
CA GLY A 19 -2.25 -22.92 -4.52
C GLY A 19 -2.65 -23.95 -5.57
N GLU A 20 -1.69 -24.77 -5.96
CA GLU A 20 -1.91 -25.89 -6.87
C GLU A 20 -2.34 -27.14 -6.06
N GLU A 21 -3.65 -27.41 -6.06
CA GLU A 21 -4.25 -28.55 -5.34
C GLU A 21 -3.64 -29.89 -5.77
N GLU A 22 -3.34 -30.06 -7.06
CA GLU A 22 -2.67 -31.24 -7.65
C GLU A 22 -1.28 -31.51 -7.07
N ARG A 23 -0.68 -30.51 -6.41
CA ARG A 23 0.64 -30.61 -5.75
C ARG A 23 0.53 -30.60 -4.23
N GLY A 24 -0.68 -30.71 -3.69
CA GLY A 24 -0.95 -30.71 -2.25
C GLY A 24 -0.70 -29.36 -1.57
N GLN A 25 -0.74 -28.25 -2.31
CA GLN A 25 -0.58 -26.91 -1.75
C GLN A 25 -1.87 -26.44 -1.06
N SER A 26 -1.75 -25.50 -0.11
CA SER A 26 -2.91 -24.85 0.52
C SER A 26 -3.76 -24.14 -0.53
N GLN A 27 -5.07 -23.98 -0.27
CA GLN A 27 -6.01 -23.39 -1.22
C GLN A 27 -5.56 -22.02 -1.75
N TYR A 28 -4.93 -21.20 -0.91
CA TYR A 28 -4.32 -19.94 -1.29
C TYR A 28 -3.23 -19.51 -0.31
N GLN A 29 -2.43 -18.53 -0.74
CA GLN A 29 -1.46 -17.79 0.05
C GLN A 29 -1.73 -16.30 -0.12
N VAL A 30 -1.75 -15.56 0.99
CA VAL A 30 -1.87 -14.10 0.96
C VAL A 30 -0.49 -13.48 1.18
N MET A 31 -0.16 -12.50 0.34
CA MET A 31 1.06 -11.70 0.45
C MET A 31 0.68 -10.23 0.54
N CYS A 32 1.41 -9.47 1.36
CA CYS A 32 1.30 -8.03 1.43
C CYS A 32 2.62 -7.38 0.99
N PHE A 33 2.52 -6.33 0.19
CA PHE A 33 3.66 -5.50 -0.20
C PHE A 33 3.39 -4.08 0.28
N VAL A 34 4.21 -3.61 1.22
CA VAL A 34 4.09 -2.30 1.84
C VAL A 34 5.14 -1.39 1.23
N THR A 35 4.72 -0.25 0.68
CA THR A 35 5.63 0.72 0.06
C THR A 35 5.32 2.13 0.53
N LYS A 36 6.32 3.01 0.46
CA LYS A 36 6.12 4.45 0.62
C LYS A 36 5.50 5.00 -0.65
N PHE A 37 4.41 5.70 -0.46
CA PHE A 37 3.65 6.36 -1.51
C PHE A 37 4.38 7.63 -1.98
N GLN A 38 4.27 7.97 -3.26
CA GLN A 38 4.81 9.22 -3.81
C GLN A 38 3.67 10.22 -4.01
N LYS A 39 3.86 11.48 -3.57
CA LYS A 39 2.82 12.53 -3.64
C LYS A 39 2.17 12.74 -5.01
N GLY A 40 2.82 12.32 -6.11
CA GLY A 40 2.29 12.39 -7.47
C GLY A 40 1.30 11.29 -7.84
N ASP A 41 1.20 10.22 -7.04
CA ASP A 41 0.52 8.99 -7.45
C ASP A 41 -0.91 8.89 -6.88
N PHE A 42 -1.33 9.83 -6.02
CA PHE A 42 -2.69 9.83 -5.42
C PHE A 42 -3.53 10.98 -5.91
N ILE A 43 -4.81 10.67 -6.12
CA ILE A 43 -5.84 11.69 -6.21
C ILE A 43 -6.72 11.54 -4.98
N THR A 44 -6.72 12.56 -4.12
CA THR A 44 -7.54 12.55 -2.90
C THR A 44 -9.02 12.50 -3.25
N ALA A 45 -9.81 11.86 -2.40
CA ALA A 45 -11.27 11.83 -2.57
C ALA A 45 -11.87 13.25 -2.62
N ASP A 46 -11.34 14.19 -1.83
CA ASP A 46 -11.74 15.60 -1.86
C ASP A 46 -11.44 16.26 -3.22
N ALA A 47 -10.28 15.98 -3.83
CA ALA A 47 -9.96 16.48 -5.17
C ALA A 47 -10.94 15.92 -6.22
N MET A 48 -11.29 14.63 -6.15
CA MET A 48 -12.28 14.01 -7.04
C MET A 48 -13.70 14.58 -6.84
N VAL A 49 -14.11 14.82 -5.60
CA VAL A 49 -15.40 15.43 -5.28
C VAL A 49 -15.47 16.86 -5.83
N LYS A 50 -14.44 17.68 -5.61
CA LYS A 50 -14.37 19.05 -6.14
C LYS A 50 -14.41 19.10 -7.66
N LEU A 51 -13.77 18.14 -8.34
CA LEU A 51 -13.86 18.01 -9.80
C LEU A 51 -15.30 17.74 -10.25
N ARG A 52 -15.97 16.75 -9.64
CA ARG A 52 -17.33 16.35 -10.01
C ARG A 52 -18.41 17.33 -9.58
N GLN A 53 -18.15 18.16 -8.55
CA GLN A 53 -19.04 19.26 -8.18
C GLN A 53 -19.14 20.31 -9.30
N LYS A 54 -18.04 20.61 -10.00
CA LYS A 54 -18.05 21.54 -11.12
C LYS A 54 -18.69 20.93 -12.36
N ASN A 55 -18.42 19.66 -12.62
CA ASN A 55 -19.00 18.95 -13.75
C ASN A 55 -19.17 17.44 -13.42
N PRO A 56 -20.40 16.96 -13.18
CA PRO A 56 -20.65 15.61 -12.68
C PRO A 56 -20.10 14.48 -13.57
N SER A 57 -20.01 14.73 -14.88
CA SER A 57 -19.54 13.77 -15.87
C SER A 57 -18.02 13.80 -16.11
N THR A 58 -17.26 14.67 -15.44
CA THR A 58 -15.81 14.74 -15.63
C THR A 58 -15.13 13.44 -15.19
N ILE A 59 -14.37 12.86 -16.12
CA ILE A 59 -13.45 11.75 -15.88
C ILE A 59 -12.03 12.33 -15.99
N ARG A 60 -11.19 12.09 -14.98
CA ARG A 60 -9.77 12.45 -15.04
C ARG A 60 -9.00 11.30 -15.68
N THR A 61 -8.25 11.61 -16.73
CA THR A 61 -7.24 10.72 -17.30
C THR A 61 -5.90 10.97 -16.60
N PRO A 62 -5.02 9.97 -16.47
CA PRO A 62 -3.66 10.19 -16.01
C PRO A 62 -2.97 11.29 -16.83
N GLU A 63 -2.22 12.17 -16.18
CA GLU A 63 -1.41 13.18 -16.90
C GLU A 63 -0.27 12.54 -17.71
N GLU A 64 0.24 11.40 -17.23
CA GLU A 64 1.38 10.68 -17.79
C GLU A 64 1.09 9.16 -17.78
N ASP A 65 1.50 8.46 -18.84
CA ASP A 65 1.55 7.00 -18.88
C ASP A 65 2.95 6.53 -18.49
N ARG A 66 3.11 6.09 -17.23
CA ARG A 66 4.38 5.59 -16.69
C ARG A 66 4.65 4.12 -17.00
N GLY A 67 3.73 3.43 -17.66
CA GLY A 67 3.87 2.01 -17.97
C GLY A 67 3.96 1.12 -16.73
N LYS A 68 4.92 0.19 -16.72
CA LYS A 68 5.12 -0.79 -15.63
C LYS A 68 6.32 -0.43 -14.78
N GLU A 69 6.13 -0.42 -13.47
CA GLU A 69 7.19 -0.27 -12.50
C GLU A 69 7.52 -1.61 -11.84
N ASN A 70 8.80 -1.91 -11.69
CA ASN A 70 9.28 -3.11 -11.04
C ASN A 70 9.82 -2.76 -9.66
N TYR A 71 9.32 -3.46 -8.65
CA TYR A 71 9.75 -3.29 -7.27
C TYR A 71 10.40 -4.58 -6.77
N THR A 72 11.59 -4.44 -6.18
CA THR A 72 12.26 -5.54 -5.47
C THR A 72 12.12 -5.33 -3.98
N MET A 73 11.46 -6.27 -3.32
CA MET A 73 11.21 -6.23 -1.88
C MET A 73 12.33 -6.97 -1.17
N THR A 74 13.16 -6.24 -0.44
CA THR A 74 14.37 -6.78 0.20
C THR A 74 14.21 -7.00 1.71
N GLY A 75 13.10 -6.56 2.31
CA GLY A 75 12.81 -6.71 3.72
C GLY A 75 11.41 -7.24 4.01
N TRP A 76 11.15 -7.49 5.29
CA TRP A 76 9.85 -7.92 5.83
C TRP A 76 9.38 -6.96 6.92
N VAL A 77 8.06 -6.85 7.06
CA VAL A 77 7.42 -6.06 8.14
C VAL A 77 6.85 -7.01 9.17
N LEU A 78 7.26 -6.83 10.42
CA LEU A 78 6.60 -7.49 11.55
C LEU A 78 5.33 -6.70 11.88
N LEU A 79 4.16 -7.34 11.71
CA LEU A 79 2.86 -6.66 11.81
C LEU A 79 2.61 -6.03 13.20
N ASP A 80 3.09 -6.68 14.26
CA ASP A 80 3.03 -6.20 15.65
C ASP A 80 3.87 -4.92 15.87
N ARG A 81 4.83 -4.63 14.98
CA ARG A 81 5.70 -3.45 15.00
C ARG A 81 5.41 -2.47 13.86
N ALA A 82 4.31 -2.65 13.12
CA ALA A 82 4.00 -1.83 11.96
C ALA A 82 3.35 -0.47 12.30
N THR A 83 2.96 -0.23 13.56
CA THR A 83 2.30 1.01 14.00
C THR A 83 3.05 2.30 13.65
N PRO A 84 4.40 2.38 13.78
CA PRO A 84 5.15 3.57 13.38
C PRO A 84 5.05 3.88 11.88
N ILE A 85 4.80 2.87 11.04
CA ILE A 85 4.58 3.04 9.60
C ILE A 85 3.13 3.45 9.35
N SER A 86 2.18 2.64 9.82
CA SER A 86 0.75 2.95 9.79
C SER A 86 -0.02 1.95 10.65
N ARG A 87 -0.97 2.46 11.44
CA ARG A 87 -1.90 1.63 12.23
C ARG A 87 -2.76 0.70 11.38
N HIS A 88 -2.87 0.94 10.07
CA HIS A 88 -3.73 0.19 9.17
C HIS A 88 -3.03 -1.01 8.53
N VAL A 89 -1.70 -1.09 8.56
CA VAL A 89 -0.94 -2.20 7.96
C VAL A 89 -1.29 -3.53 8.64
N ALA A 90 -1.23 -3.56 9.97
CA ALA A 90 -1.49 -4.77 10.75
C ALA A 90 -2.89 -5.39 10.50
N PRO A 91 -4.02 -4.64 10.64
CA PRO A 91 -5.34 -5.22 10.37
C PRO A 91 -5.56 -5.57 8.91
N PHE A 92 -4.93 -4.87 7.96
CA PHE A 92 -5.10 -5.14 6.53
C PHE A 92 -4.34 -6.40 6.06
N CYS A 93 -3.18 -6.67 6.67
CA CYS A 93 -2.27 -7.75 6.31
C CYS A 93 -2.30 -8.94 7.28
N VAL A 94 -3.33 -9.05 8.12
CA VAL A 94 -3.41 -10.09 9.16
C VAL A 94 -3.25 -11.53 8.63
N GLU A 95 -3.74 -11.81 7.42
CA GLU A 95 -3.60 -13.12 6.75
C GLU A 95 -2.21 -13.37 6.14
N ALA A 96 -1.36 -12.33 6.08
CA ALA A 96 -0.03 -12.35 5.48
C ALA A 96 1.07 -12.11 6.54
N GLN A 97 0.89 -12.66 7.75
CA GLN A 97 1.77 -12.37 8.89
C GLN A 97 3.25 -12.69 8.62
N GLU A 98 3.52 -13.79 7.90
CA GLU A 98 4.88 -14.20 7.49
C GLU A 98 5.23 -13.80 6.05
N ALA A 99 4.29 -13.14 5.35
CA ALA A 99 4.39 -12.80 3.93
C ALA A 99 4.09 -11.31 3.68
N THR A 100 4.51 -10.46 4.61
CA THR A 100 4.43 -8.99 4.48
C THR A 100 5.81 -8.43 4.19
N TYR A 101 5.99 -7.90 2.98
CA TYR A 101 7.26 -7.45 2.44
C TYR A 101 7.32 -5.94 2.27
N VAL A 102 8.53 -5.39 2.28
CA VAL A 102 8.79 -3.95 2.14
C VAL A 102 10.13 -3.71 1.45
N ARG A 103 10.28 -2.55 0.81
CA ARG A 103 11.58 -2.11 0.29
C ARG A 103 12.41 -1.49 1.40
N GLU A 104 13.69 -1.82 1.46
CA GLU A 104 14.59 -1.21 2.43
C GLU A 104 14.67 0.33 2.29
N ALA A 105 14.59 0.84 1.05
CA ALA A 105 14.54 2.28 0.79
C ALA A 105 13.34 2.98 1.45
N ASP A 106 12.18 2.31 1.49
CA ASP A 106 10.97 2.86 2.12
C ASP A 106 11.10 2.84 3.64
N LEU A 107 11.65 1.78 4.22
CA LEU A 107 11.95 1.71 5.66
C LEU A 107 12.89 2.83 6.09
N ARG A 108 13.99 3.07 5.34
CA ARG A 108 14.92 4.17 5.60
C ARG A 108 14.22 5.52 5.51
N ALA A 109 13.43 5.71 4.45
CA ALA A 109 12.70 6.95 4.22
C ALA A 109 11.56 7.21 5.23
N TRP A 110 11.10 6.20 6.00
CA TRP A 110 10.23 6.38 7.16
C TRP A 110 11.02 6.59 8.46
N ALA A 111 12.16 5.92 8.62
CA ALA A 111 13.01 6.06 9.81
C ALA A 111 13.67 7.44 9.93
N GLU A 112 13.86 8.14 8.81
CA GLU A 112 14.37 9.53 8.77
C GLU A 112 13.31 10.58 9.12
N LEU A 113 12.04 10.20 9.26
CA LEU A 113 10.96 11.12 9.59
C LEU A 113 10.93 11.36 11.12
N PRO A 114 10.71 12.62 11.55
CA PRO A 114 10.76 13.02 12.94
C PRO A 114 9.67 12.41 13.83
#